data_AF-A0A0V1E728-F1
#
_entry.id   AF-A0A0V1E728-F1
#
_cell.length_a   1.000
_cell.length_b   1.000
_cell.length_c   1.000
_cell.angle_alpha   90.00
_cell.angle_beta   90.00
_cell.angle_gamma   90.00
#
_symmetry.space_group_name_H-M   'P 1'
#
loop_
_entity.id
_entity.type
_entity.pdbx_description
1 polymer ?
#
loop_
_entity_poly.entity_id
_entity_poly.type
_entity_poly.pdbx_seq_one_letter_code
_entity_poly.pdbx_strand_id
1 'polypeptide(L)'
;MDDADESSLCLPTEELFKQYSVSELREIEKNMRSDIEQKREELRLMVGRRYRDIIEASDGIHEIKNLSEKCLLALQKVKSNASNLRQQTLQYPPKIAEVVKPEFLGDISLLLAKLLVDSSNIIYFCLYERKFVDMAWLYSFCKHLKNLLKQQFERESPEIQYAFKIWKDTSANRNIMIEKCTEVFFEKNVTSCELSDNLCSFILMENVSIEDCAKTFLSNCEKMLTLNFKDSSFSSREQICSYIKSWQLAVQLVLEVFFFEKPDKNSLICQKLHSLQQCIPGTFLKYLEMQGDGIVQTVHTSILNEFKPSFSCKIEDISNTELMKIIERFVSSSTEQFAMEMKNLIDLYDNLLSLVHLTESTLAQLKLTNQTPEWKSTADCLFNGNTHIITSVFRDAVETRIKVTLNHLMKYYTVCILFFSTS
;
A
#
# COMPACT_ATOMS: atom_id res chain seq x y z
N MET A 1 -21.50 0.83 35.26
CA MET A 1 -22.71 1.65 35.51
C MET A 1 -22.24 2.76 36.44
N ASP A 2 -21.28 3.56 35.95
CA ASP A 2 -20.45 4.44 36.81
C ASP A 2 -20.13 5.79 36.15
N ASP A 3 -20.63 6.06 34.94
CA ASP A 3 -20.26 7.28 34.18
C ASP A 3 -21.24 8.46 34.38
N ALA A 4 -22.25 8.33 35.25
CA ALA A 4 -23.31 9.34 35.41
C ALA A 4 -23.04 10.39 36.49
N ASP A 5 -22.07 10.19 37.39
CA ASP A 5 -21.85 11.10 38.55
C ASP A 5 -20.69 12.10 38.38
N GLU A 6 -19.81 11.95 37.38
CA GLU A 6 -18.68 12.90 37.20
C GLU A 6 -19.14 14.32 36.77
N SER A 7 -20.34 14.47 36.20
CA SER A 7 -20.86 15.79 35.79
C SER A 7 -21.41 16.63 36.95
N SER A 8 -21.68 16.05 38.11
CA SER A 8 -22.33 16.75 39.24
C SER A 8 -21.34 17.49 40.16
N LEU A 9 -20.04 17.28 39.99
CA LEU A 9 -18.99 17.79 40.90
C LEU A 9 -18.32 19.11 40.46
N CYS A 10 -18.68 19.68 39.31
CA CYS A 10 -18.14 20.97 38.83
C CYS A 10 -19.03 22.17 39.15
N LEU A 11 -20.01 22.02 40.04
CA LEU A 11 -20.86 23.13 40.48
C LEU A 11 -20.13 24.03 41.48
N PRO A 12 -20.30 25.36 41.42
CA PRO A 12 -19.80 26.29 42.43
C PRO A 12 -20.28 25.88 43.83
N THR A 13 -19.41 26.02 44.85
CA THR A 13 -19.69 25.59 46.23
C THR A 13 -21.04 26.12 46.78
N GLU A 14 -21.43 27.33 46.41
CA GLU A 14 -22.72 27.94 46.80
C GLU A 14 -23.95 27.20 46.28
N GLU A 15 -23.84 26.54 45.13
CA GLU A 15 -24.93 25.82 44.47
C GLU A 15 -25.07 24.41 45.06
N LEU A 16 -23.94 23.81 45.47
CA LEU A 16 -23.89 22.55 46.21
C LEU A 16 -24.62 22.63 47.56
N PHE A 17 -24.41 23.72 48.31
CA PHE A 17 -25.08 23.97 49.60
C PHE A 17 -26.58 24.29 49.46
N LYS A 18 -27.05 24.72 48.29
CA LYS A 18 -28.47 24.98 48.02
C LYS A 18 -29.23 23.73 47.60
N GLN A 19 -28.56 22.79 46.94
CA GLN A 19 -29.19 21.60 46.36
C GLN A 19 -29.15 20.37 47.27
N TYR A 20 -28.17 20.26 48.17
CA TYR A 20 -27.95 19.06 48.99
C TYR A 20 -28.04 19.35 50.50
N SER A 21 -28.54 18.38 51.26
CA SER A 21 -28.56 18.42 52.72
C SER A 21 -27.17 18.22 53.32
N VAL A 22 -26.98 18.64 54.58
CA VAL A 22 -25.68 18.52 55.28
C VAL A 22 -25.18 17.07 55.39
N SER A 23 -26.09 16.11 55.50
CA SER A 23 -25.77 14.68 55.50
C SER A 23 -25.25 14.20 54.14
N GLU A 24 -25.91 14.61 53.05
CA GLU A 24 -25.52 14.25 51.67
C GLU A 24 -24.18 14.90 51.31
N LEU A 25 -23.95 16.15 51.72
CA LEU A 25 -22.67 16.83 51.51
C LEU A 25 -21.49 16.14 52.21
N ARG A 26 -21.70 15.53 53.39
CA ARG A 26 -20.65 14.75 54.07
C ARG A 26 -20.35 13.43 53.35
N GLU A 27 -21.36 12.81 52.76
CA GLU A 27 -21.20 11.60 51.96
C GLU A 27 -20.46 11.91 50.65
N ILE A 28 -20.83 13.00 49.98
CA ILE A 28 -20.13 13.53 48.80
C ILE A 28 -18.67 13.86 49.15
N GLU A 29 -18.39 14.53 50.28
CA GLU A 29 -17.02 14.83 50.73
C GLU A 29 -16.21 13.54 50.94
N LYS A 30 -16.81 12.54 51.58
CA LYS A 30 -16.15 11.25 51.85
C LYS A 30 -15.84 10.52 50.54
N ASN A 31 -16.77 10.51 49.60
CA ASN A 31 -16.59 9.89 48.29
C ASN A 31 -15.51 10.63 47.49
N MET A 32 -15.56 11.97 47.43
CA MET A 32 -14.52 12.78 46.81
C MET A 32 -13.12 12.51 47.39
N ARG A 33 -12.99 12.40 48.71
CA ARG A 33 -11.71 12.05 49.35
C ARG A 33 -11.23 10.65 48.95
N SER A 34 -12.15 9.68 48.83
CA SER A 34 -11.84 8.33 48.35
C SER A 34 -11.36 8.37 46.91
N ASP A 35 -12.06 9.10 46.03
CA ASP A 35 -11.73 9.21 44.60
C ASP A 35 -10.39 9.91 44.39
N ILE A 36 -10.09 10.95 45.18
CA ILE A 36 -8.80 11.63 45.16
C ILE A 36 -7.69 10.64 45.50
N GLU A 37 -7.87 9.82 46.53
CA GLU A 37 -6.83 8.90 46.98
C GLU A 37 -6.67 7.71 46.03
N GLN A 38 -7.76 7.27 45.38
CA GLN A 38 -7.71 6.33 44.28
C GLN A 38 -6.95 6.91 43.08
N LYS A 39 -7.33 8.11 42.59
CA LYS A 39 -6.64 8.77 41.46
C LYS A 39 -5.17 9.02 41.77
N ARG A 40 -4.82 9.30 43.03
CA ARG A 40 -3.43 9.46 43.47
C ARG A 40 -2.64 8.15 43.40
N GLU A 41 -3.21 7.03 43.82
CA GLU A 41 -2.55 5.72 43.72
C GLU A 41 -2.47 5.25 42.25
N GLU A 42 -3.49 5.49 41.44
CA GLU A 42 -3.47 5.24 40.00
C GLU A 42 -2.35 6.02 39.30
N LEU A 43 -2.16 7.30 39.65
CA LEU A 43 -1.05 8.11 39.14
C LEU A 43 0.30 7.52 39.55
N ARG A 44 0.44 7.08 40.81
CA ARG A 44 1.67 6.44 41.30
C ARG A 44 1.99 5.17 40.51
N LEU A 45 0.99 4.35 40.21
CA LEU A 45 1.14 3.14 39.42
C LEU A 45 1.45 3.45 37.95
N MET A 46 0.77 4.41 37.33
CA MET A 46 0.99 4.80 35.93
C MET A 46 2.41 5.33 35.71
N VAL A 47 2.87 6.18 36.61
CA VAL A 47 4.23 6.72 36.56
C VAL A 47 5.26 5.62 36.86
N GLY A 48 5.00 4.75 37.83
CA GLY A 48 5.86 3.60 38.14
C GLY A 48 6.01 2.61 36.99
N ARG A 49 4.92 2.33 36.24
CA ARG A 49 4.95 1.52 35.02
C ARG A 49 5.81 2.18 33.96
N ARG A 50 5.57 3.47 33.68
CA ARG A 50 6.36 4.20 32.66
C ARG A 50 7.86 4.26 32.99
N TYR A 51 8.24 4.39 34.26
CA TYR A 51 9.65 4.30 34.67
C TYR A 51 10.22 2.89 34.47
N ARG A 52 9.45 1.84 34.79
CA ARG A 52 9.85 0.46 34.55
C ARG A 52 10.04 0.17 33.06
N ASP A 53 9.12 0.63 32.22
CA ASP A 53 9.18 0.45 30.77
C ASP A 53 10.44 1.13 30.19
N ILE A 54 10.83 2.31 30.69
CA ILE A 54 12.07 2.99 30.28
C ILE A 54 13.31 2.20 30.70
N ILE A 55 13.31 1.63 31.91
CA ILE A 55 14.42 0.79 32.40
C ILE A 55 14.53 -0.48 31.56
N GLU A 56 13.42 -1.17 31.32
CA GLU A 56 13.37 -2.40 30.52
C GLU A 56 13.80 -2.15 29.07
N ALA A 57 13.37 -1.04 28.46
CA ALA A 57 13.84 -0.63 27.15
C ALA A 57 15.36 -0.35 27.12
N SER A 58 15.90 0.23 28.20
CA SER A 58 17.34 0.49 28.34
C SER A 58 18.15 -0.79 28.47
N ASP A 59 17.66 -1.75 29.26
CA ASP A 59 18.25 -3.09 29.37
C ASP A 59 18.21 -3.82 28.03
N GLY A 60 17.10 -3.73 27.29
CA GLY A 60 16.99 -4.26 25.93
C GLY A 60 18.01 -3.66 24.97
N ILE A 61 18.28 -2.35 25.04
CA ILE A 61 19.34 -1.71 24.24
C ILE A 61 20.72 -2.25 24.62
N HIS A 62 20.97 -2.49 25.91
CA HIS A 62 22.23 -3.07 26.37
C HIS A 62 22.42 -4.51 25.87
N GLU A 63 21.37 -5.33 25.88
CA GLU A 63 21.41 -6.67 25.29
C GLU A 63 21.67 -6.63 23.78
N ILE A 64 20.99 -5.76 23.04
CA ILE A 64 21.20 -5.56 21.60
C ILE A 64 22.67 -5.20 21.32
N LYS A 65 23.26 -4.32 22.13
CA LYS A 65 24.68 -3.97 22.02
C LYS A 65 25.58 -5.21 22.21
N ASN A 66 25.35 -5.97 23.28
CA ASN A 66 26.14 -7.17 23.56
C ASN A 66 26.01 -8.24 22.45
N LEU A 67 24.82 -8.41 21.88
CA LEU A 67 24.60 -9.30 20.74
C LEU A 67 25.32 -8.81 19.48
N SER A 68 25.30 -7.51 19.21
CA SER A 68 26.02 -6.90 18.09
C SER A 68 27.53 -7.11 18.20
N GLU A 69 28.11 -6.91 19.39
CA GLU A 69 29.53 -7.18 19.64
C GLU A 69 29.89 -8.66 19.43
N LYS A 70 29.06 -9.60 19.92
CA LYS A 70 29.26 -11.04 19.66
C LYS A 70 29.18 -11.38 18.18
N CYS A 71 28.23 -10.78 17.44
CA CYS A 71 28.09 -10.98 16.00
C CYS A 71 29.32 -10.46 15.25
N LEU A 72 29.84 -9.29 15.63
CA LEU A 72 31.05 -8.72 15.05
C LEU A 72 32.28 -9.61 15.30
N LEU A 73 32.44 -10.15 16.50
CA LEU A 73 33.50 -11.12 16.81
C LEU A 73 33.36 -12.40 15.97
N ALA A 74 32.14 -12.91 15.79
CA ALA A 74 31.89 -14.07 14.94
C ALA A 74 32.27 -13.79 13.48
N LEU A 75 31.89 -12.63 12.95
CA LEU A 75 32.25 -12.20 11.59
C LEU A 75 33.76 -12.04 11.42
N GLN A 76 34.45 -11.45 12.40
CA GLN A 76 35.91 -11.37 12.40
C GLN A 76 36.56 -12.76 12.37
N LYS A 77 36.02 -13.72 13.13
CA LYS A 77 36.49 -15.10 13.14
C LYS A 77 36.25 -15.81 11.80
N VAL A 78 35.11 -15.58 11.16
CA VAL A 78 34.83 -16.10 9.81
C VAL A 78 35.81 -15.49 8.81
N LYS A 79 36.04 -14.17 8.88
CA LYS A 79 37.00 -13.48 8.01
C LYS A 79 38.43 -14.01 8.19
N SER A 80 38.88 -14.22 9.43
CA SER A 80 40.20 -14.78 9.70
C SER A 80 40.34 -16.22 9.21
N ASN A 81 39.28 -17.03 9.38
CA ASN A 81 39.28 -18.41 8.90
C ASN A 81 39.31 -18.46 7.36
N ALA A 82 38.53 -17.60 6.69
CA ALA A 82 38.55 -17.48 5.24
C ALA A 82 39.92 -17.04 4.70
N SER A 83 40.59 -16.09 5.37
CA SER A 83 41.95 -15.69 4.99
C SER A 83 42.98 -16.81 5.23
N ASN A 84 42.86 -17.56 6.33
CA ASN A 84 43.73 -18.71 6.62
C ASN A 84 43.54 -19.84 5.60
N LEU A 85 42.28 -20.15 5.25
CA LEU A 85 41.95 -21.11 4.18
C LEU A 85 42.57 -20.67 2.85
N ARG A 86 42.40 -19.40 2.46
CA ARG A 86 42.98 -18.86 1.22
C ARG A 86 44.51 -18.95 1.19
N GLN A 87 45.18 -18.71 2.32
CA GLN A 87 46.65 -18.88 2.43
C GLN A 87 47.08 -20.34 2.33
N GLN A 88 46.32 -21.27 2.93
CA GLN A 88 46.57 -22.71 2.80
C GLN A 88 46.38 -23.20 1.36
N THR A 89 45.42 -22.67 0.62
CA THR A 89 45.22 -23.00 -0.82
C THR A 89 46.33 -22.46 -1.72
N LEU A 90 47.07 -21.43 -1.30
CA LEU A 90 48.22 -20.88 -2.03
C LEU A 90 49.51 -21.67 -1.79
N GLN A 91 49.66 -22.35 -0.64
CA GLN A 91 50.82 -23.18 -0.31
C GLN A 91 50.77 -24.59 -0.92
N TYR A 92 49.58 -25.08 -1.26
CA TYR A 92 49.38 -26.33 -1.98
C TYR A 92 48.53 -26.06 -3.22
N PRO A 93 49.13 -25.92 -4.42
CA PRO A 93 48.32 -25.92 -5.63
C PRO A 93 47.52 -27.23 -5.65
N PRO A 94 46.21 -27.21 -5.93
CA PRO A 94 45.47 -28.43 -6.05
C PRO A 94 46.16 -29.25 -7.14
N LYS A 95 46.63 -30.46 -6.81
CA LYS A 95 46.84 -31.48 -7.84
C LYS A 95 45.52 -31.51 -8.59
N ILE A 96 45.54 -31.07 -9.84
CA ILE A 96 44.46 -31.29 -10.78
C ILE A 96 44.43 -32.81 -10.96
N ALA A 97 43.76 -33.48 -10.02
CA ALA A 97 43.15 -34.76 -10.31
C ALA A 97 42.31 -34.48 -11.54
N GLU A 98 42.60 -35.21 -12.62
CA GLU A 98 41.80 -35.24 -13.82
C GLU A 98 40.35 -35.05 -13.42
N VAL A 99 39.73 -33.99 -13.93
CA VAL A 99 38.32 -33.70 -13.74
C VAL A 99 37.59 -34.94 -14.23
N VAL A 100 37.28 -35.82 -13.27
CA VAL A 100 36.32 -36.89 -13.40
C VAL A 100 35.12 -36.20 -14.01
N LYS A 101 34.77 -36.57 -15.25
CA LYS A 101 33.50 -36.17 -15.85
C LYS A 101 32.44 -36.47 -14.79
N PRO A 102 31.79 -35.45 -14.20
CA PRO A 102 30.81 -35.70 -13.17
C PRO A 102 29.70 -36.52 -13.78
N GLU A 103 29.18 -37.45 -13.00
CA GLU A 103 27.80 -37.90 -13.11
C GLU A 103 26.89 -36.68 -12.82
N PHE A 104 26.83 -35.74 -13.77
CA PHE A 104 26.39 -34.35 -13.65
C PHE A 104 24.93 -34.17 -13.23
N LEU A 105 24.12 -35.24 -13.28
CA LEU A 105 22.70 -35.19 -12.96
C LEU A 105 22.44 -35.02 -11.45
N GLY A 106 23.33 -35.55 -10.59
CA GLY A 106 23.19 -35.42 -9.14
C GLY A 106 23.40 -33.98 -8.64
N ASP A 107 24.48 -33.34 -9.07
CA ASP A 107 24.86 -32.00 -8.60
C ASP A 107 23.94 -30.88 -9.13
N ILE A 108 23.47 -31.00 -10.38
CA ILE A 108 22.53 -30.03 -10.98
C ILE A 108 21.18 -30.08 -10.26
N SER A 109 20.70 -31.27 -9.88
CA SER A 109 19.43 -31.44 -9.15
C SER A 109 19.46 -30.75 -7.79
N LEU A 110 20.56 -30.90 -7.04
CA LEU A 110 20.75 -30.29 -5.73
C LEU A 110 20.93 -28.78 -5.85
N LEU A 111 21.63 -28.31 -6.90
CA LEU A 111 21.77 -26.90 -7.21
C LEU A 111 20.41 -26.24 -7.51
N LEU A 112 19.58 -26.88 -8.33
CA LEU A 112 18.23 -26.42 -8.66
C LEU A 112 17.32 -26.38 -7.42
N ALA A 113 17.38 -27.42 -6.58
CA ALA A 113 16.63 -27.49 -5.33
C ALA A 113 17.04 -26.37 -4.36
N LYS A 114 18.36 -26.14 -4.19
CA LYS A 114 18.89 -25.03 -3.41
C LYS A 114 18.42 -23.68 -3.96
N LEU A 115 18.53 -23.48 -5.27
CA LEU A 115 18.12 -22.23 -5.92
C LEU A 115 16.62 -21.94 -5.74
N LEU A 116 15.77 -22.97 -5.78
CA LEU A 116 14.34 -22.85 -5.54
C LEU A 116 14.05 -22.39 -4.09
N VAL A 117 14.74 -22.97 -3.12
CA VAL A 117 14.60 -22.60 -1.69
C VAL A 117 15.09 -21.16 -1.47
N ASP A 118 16.28 -20.84 -1.94
CA ASP A 118 16.88 -19.51 -1.76
C ASP A 118 16.06 -18.42 -2.45
N SER A 119 15.62 -18.67 -3.69
CA SER A 119 14.74 -17.73 -4.41
C SER A 119 13.39 -17.55 -3.71
N SER A 120 12.83 -18.60 -3.12
CA SER A 120 11.59 -18.51 -2.32
C SER A 120 11.78 -17.65 -1.06
N ASN A 121 12.95 -17.69 -0.43
CA ASN A 121 13.26 -16.80 0.70
C ASN A 121 13.46 -15.35 0.25
N ILE A 122 14.13 -15.13 -0.89
CA ILE A 122 14.36 -13.78 -1.43
C ILE A 122 13.03 -13.12 -1.81
N ILE A 123 12.01 -13.88 -2.24
CA ILE A 123 10.65 -13.36 -2.49
C ILE A 123 10.10 -12.63 -1.26
N TYR A 124 10.23 -13.22 -0.06
CA TYR A 124 9.76 -12.58 1.18
C TYR A 124 10.59 -11.37 1.58
N PHE A 125 11.88 -11.37 1.28
CA PHE A 125 12.73 -10.18 1.45
C PHE A 125 12.30 -9.05 0.52
N CYS A 126 12.02 -9.35 -0.75
CA CYS A 126 11.51 -8.38 -1.72
C CYS A 126 10.13 -7.83 -1.34
N LEU A 127 9.29 -8.68 -0.73
CA LEU A 127 8.00 -8.25 -0.17
C LEU A 127 8.17 -7.23 0.97
N TYR A 128 9.16 -7.44 1.86
CA TYR A 128 9.46 -6.52 2.95
C TYR A 128 10.07 -5.20 2.47
N GLU A 129 11.01 -5.26 1.52
CA GLU A 129 11.65 -4.07 0.92
C GLU A 129 10.79 -3.34 -0.13
N ARG A 130 9.56 -3.78 -0.38
CA ARG A 130 8.64 -3.22 -1.40
C ARG A 130 9.18 -3.27 -2.83
N LYS A 131 10.04 -4.24 -3.15
CA LYS A 131 10.56 -4.48 -4.50
C LYS A 131 9.66 -5.47 -5.22
N PHE A 132 8.46 -5.03 -5.60
CA PHE A 132 7.43 -5.92 -6.14
C PHE A 132 7.80 -6.53 -7.50
N VAL A 133 8.57 -5.81 -8.32
CA VAL A 133 9.00 -6.29 -9.65
C VAL A 133 9.96 -7.46 -9.52
N ASP A 134 10.98 -7.30 -8.67
CA ASP A 134 11.93 -8.37 -8.35
C ASP A 134 11.20 -9.58 -7.76
N MET A 135 10.22 -9.34 -6.89
CA MET A 135 9.38 -10.37 -6.29
C MET A 135 8.58 -11.16 -7.34
N ALA A 136 7.89 -10.49 -8.25
CA ALA A 136 7.09 -11.14 -9.28
C ALA A 136 7.96 -11.92 -10.29
N TRP A 137 9.12 -11.36 -10.65
CA TRP A 137 10.10 -12.06 -11.47
C TRP A 137 10.60 -13.33 -10.77
N LEU A 138 11.03 -13.25 -9.51
CA LEU A 138 11.48 -14.41 -8.73
C LEU A 138 10.38 -15.45 -8.55
N TYR A 139 9.13 -15.02 -8.38
CA TYR A 139 7.99 -15.93 -8.33
C TYR A 139 7.84 -16.73 -9.64
N SER A 140 7.92 -16.05 -10.78
CA SER A 140 7.87 -16.71 -12.10
C SER A 140 9.07 -17.64 -12.32
N PHE A 141 10.25 -17.25 -11.83
CA PHE A 141 11.46 -18.04 -11.87
C PHE A 141 11.35 -19.31 -11.03
N CYS A 142 10.89 -19.21 -9.78
CA CYS A 142 10.64 -20.37 -8.92
C CYS A 142 9.63 -21.35 -9.52
N LYS A 143 8.57 -20.85 -10.18
CA LYS A 143 7.61 -21.68 -10.91
C LYS A 143 8.29 -22.47 -12.05
N HIS A 144 9.20 -21.82 -12.78
CA HIS A 144 9.99 -22.48 -13.82
C HIS A 144 10.97 -23.50 -13.23
N LEU A 145 11.74 -23.16 -12.20
CA LEU A 145 12.64 -24.08 -11.49
C LEU A 145 11.91 -25.33 -10.99
N LYS A 146 10.71 -25.15 -10.40
CA LYS A 146 9.87 -26.27 -9.97
C LYS A 146 9.48 -27.17 -11.14
N ASN A 147 9.11 -26.60 -12.28
CA ASN A 147 8.75 -27.37 -13.47
C ASN A 147 9.96 -28.11 -14.05
N LEU A 148 11.13 -27.48 -14.11
CA LEU A 148 12.38 -28.12 -14.52
C LEU A 148 12.74 -29.28 -13.61
N LEU A 149 12.69 -29.08 -12.29
CA LEU A 149 12.92 -30.14 -11.30
C LEU A 149 11.98 -31.32 -11.50
N LYS A 150 10.69 -31.06 -11.74
CA LYS A 150 9.69 -32.11 -11.96
C LYS A 150 9.86 -32.85 -13.30
N GLN A 151 10.33 -32.17 -14.34
CA GLN A 151 10.56 -32.75 -15.66
C GLN A 151 11.84 -33.57 -15.74
N GLN A 152 12.91 -33.13 -15.05
CA GLN A 152 14.22 -33.75 -15.14
C GLN A 152 14.44 -34.87 -14.10
N PHE A 153 13.67 -34.89 -13.00
CA PHE A 153 13.90 -35.82 -11.90
C PHE A 153 12.60 -36.50 -11.43
N GLU A 154 12.38 -37.76 -11.83
CA GLU A 154 11.26 -38.58 -11.37
C GLU A 154 11.47 -39.17 -9.95
N ARG A 155 12.72 -39.29 -9.50
CA ARG A 155 13.05 -39.77 -8.16
C ARG A 155 13.23 -38.59 -7.22
N GLU A 156 12.25 -38.38 -6.35
CA GLU A 156 12.27 -37.33 -5.35
C GLU A 156 13.30 -37.66 -4.25
N SER A 157 14.47 -37.03 -4.31
CA SER A 157 15.39 -37.00 -3.16
C SER A 157 14.77 -36.18 -2.01
N PRO A 158 15.13 -36.43 -0.74
CA PRO A 158 14.55 -35.70 0.39
C PRO A 158 14.78 -34.17 0.31
N GLU A 159 15.88 -33.73 -0.31
CA GLU A 159 16.20 -32.32 -0.55
C GLU A 159 15.24 -31.68 -1.57
N ILE A 160 14.90 -32.41 -2.64
CA ILE A 160 13.94 -31.96 -3.66
C ILE A 160 12.53 -31.89 -3.06
N GLN A 161 12.15 -32.86 -2.22
CA GLN A 161 10.86 -32.82 -1.51
C GLN A 161 10.76 -31.61 -0.57
N TYR A 162 11.85 -31.31 0.15
CA TYR A 162 11.91 -30.12 0.99
C TYR A 162 11.75 -28.83 0.19
N ALA A 163 12.44 -28.71 -0.96
CA ALA A 163 12.31 -27.57 -1.86
C ALA A 163 10.88 -27.41 -2.40
N PHE A 164 10.20 -28.51 -2.76
CA PHE A 164 8.80 -28.48 -3.18
C PHE A 164 7.85 -28.08 -2.06
N LYS A 165 8.13 -28.45 -0.80
CA LYS A 165 7.33 -28.04 0.36
C LYS A 165 7.41 -26.53 0.56
N ILE A 166 8.61 -25.96 0.58
CA ILE A 166 8.81 -24.51 0.71
C ILE A 166 8.13 -23.75 -0.44
N TRP A 167 8.27 -24.25 -1.67
CA TRP A 167 7.57 -23.64 -2.81
C TRP A 167 6.06 -23.73 -2.66
N LYS A 168 5.52 -24.85 -2.17
CA LYS A 168 4.08 -25.01 -1.94
C LYS A 168 3.56 -23.94 -0.97
N ASP A 169 4.25 -23.73 0.14
CA ASP A 169 3.90 -22.72 1.14
C ASP A 169 3.99 -21.30 0.54
N THR A 170 5.07 -21.02 -0.22
CA THR A 170 5.25 -19.74 -0.92
C THR A 170 4.18 -19.48 -1.97
N SER A 171 3.79 -20.51 -2.71
CA SER A 171 2.73 -20.43 -3.73
C SER A 171 1.33 -20.26 -3.12
N ALA A 172 1.10 -20.79 -1.92
CA ALA A 172 -0.16 -20.59 -1.18
C ALA A 172 -0.33 -19.12 -0.73
N ASN A 173 0.78 -18.46 -0.40
CA ASN A 173 0.81 -17.04 -0.01
C ASN A 173 0.76 -16.06 -1.19
N ARG A 174 0.58 -16.53 -2.42
CA ARG A 174 0.48 -15.68 -3.62
C ARG A 174 -0.55 -14.56 -3.48
N ASN A 175 -1.71 -14.85 -2.87
CA ASN A 175 -2.78 -13.86 -2.74
C ASN A 175 -2.38 -12.69 -1.82
N ILE A 176 -1.62 -12.96 -0.77
CA ILE A 176 -1.10 -11.93 0.15
C ILE A 176 -0.11 -11.02 -0.59
N MET A 177 0.75 -11.60 -1.44
CA MET A 177 1.69 -10.83 -2.24
C MET A 177 0.96 -9.89 -3.22
N ILE A 178 -0.12 -10.37 -3.83
CA ILE A 178 -0.95 -9.57 -4.76
C ILE A 178 -1.69 -8.47 -4.00
N GLU A 179 -2.30 -8.79 -2.87
CA GLU A 179 -2.96 -7.83 -2.00
C GLU A 179 -1.99 -6.69 -1.64
N LYS A 180 -0.77 -7.03 -1.24
CA LYS A 180 0.29 -6.05 -0.95
C LYS A 180 0.73 -5.23 -2.16
N CYS A 181 0.78 -5.82 -3.37
CA CYS A 181 1.03 -5.04 -4.59
C CYS A 181 -0.11 -4.05 -4.86
N THR A 182 -1.36 -4.43 -4.55
CA THR A 182 -2.53 -3.58 -4.77
C THR A 182 -2.68 -2.49 -3.70
N GLU A 183 -2.26 -2.74 -2.46
CA GLU A 183 -2.31 -1.77 -1.36
C GLU A 183 -1.50 -0.50 -1.65
N VAL A 184 -0.37 -0.64 -2.34
CA VAL A 184 0.51 0.49 -2.67
C VAL A 184 -0.18 1.49 -3.60
N PHE A 185 -1.17 1.06 -4.40
CA PHE A 185 -1.97 1.97 -5.23
C PHE A 185 -2.75 3.01 -4.42
N PHE A 186 -2.89 2.79 -3.11
CA PHE A 186 -3.73 3.60 -2.23
C PHE A 186 -2.91 4.52 -1.30
N GLU A 187 -1.59 4.54 -1.45
CA GLU A 187 -0.72 5.44 -0.71
C GLU A 187 -0.78 6.87 -1.31
N LYS A 188 -0.64 7.89 -0.47
CA LYS A 188 -0.96 9.29 -0.85
C LYS A 188 -0.04 9.91 -1.91
N ASN A 189 1.08 9.26 -2.28
CA ASN A 189 2.12 9.80 -3.16
C ASN A 189 2.74 8.70 -4.05
N VAL A 190 1.95 8.08 -4.93
CA VAL A 190 2.47 7.06 -5.86
C VAL A 190 3.01 7.72 -7.13
N THR A 191 4.23 7.37 -7.53
CA THR A 191 4.80 7.80 -8.82
C THR A 191 4.39 6.88 -9.97
N SER A 192 4.39 7.36 -11.21
CA SER A 192 4.12 6.51 -12.40
C SER A 192 5.13 5.36 -12.56
N CYS A 193 6.36 5.54 -12.10
CA CYS A 193 7.36 4.48 -12.02
C CYS A 193 6.98 3.38 -11.03
N GLU A 194 6.65 3.71 -9.78
CA GLU A 194 6.25 2.72 -8.77
C GLU A 194 4.94 2.02 -9.15
N LEU A 195 3.98 2.77 -9.72
CA LEU A 195 2.74 2.19 -10.21
C LEU A 195 2.98 1.19 -11.34
N SER A 196 3.77 1.57 -12.34
CA SER A 196 4.07 0.67 -13.46
C SER A 196 4.83 -0.58 -13.01
N ASP A 197 5.71 -0.46 -12.01
CA ASP A 197 6.38 -1.60 -11.38
C ASP A 197 5.37 -2.56 -10.73
N ASN A 198 4.46 -2.02 -9.91
CA ASN A 198 3.43 -2.81 -9.24
C ASN A 198 2.44 -3.46 -10.21
N LEU A 199 2.05 -2.77 -11.28
CA LEU A 199 1.18 -3.31 -12.32
C LEU A 199 1.89 -4.40 -13.13
N CYS A 200 3.18 -4.24 -13.44
CA CYS A 200 3.99 -5.30 -14.05
C CYS A 200 4.03 -6.55 -13.16
N SER A 201 4.20 -6.37 -11.85
CA SER A 201 4.16 -7.46 -10.87
C SER A 201 2.81 -8.16 -10.83
N PHE A 202 1.73 -7.39 -10.83
CA PHE A 202 0.37 -7.90 -10.88
C PHE A 202 0.13 -8.73 -12.15
N ILE A 203 0.51 -8.21 -13.32
CA ILE A 203 0.39 -8.90 -14.62
C ILE A 203 1.18 -10.23 -14.61
N LEU A 204 2.42 -10.21 -14.10
CA LEU A 204 3.28 -11.40 -14.01
C LEU A 204 2.70 -12.48 -13.10
N MET A 205 2.13 -12.09 -11.96
CA MET A 205 1.62 -13.05 -10.97
C MET A 205 0.22 -13.57 -11.30
N GLU A 206 -0.64 -12.72 -11.88
CA GLU A 206 -2.02 -13.05 -12.26
C GLU A 206 -2.16 -13.63 -13.66
N ASN A 207 -1.17 -13.45 -14.53
CA ASN A 207 -1.25 -13.84 -15.94
C ASN A 207 -2.45 -13.18 -16.64
N VAL A 208 -2.69 -11.91 -16.32
CA VAL A 208 -3.81 -11.10 -16.80
C VAL A 208 -3.36 -10.25 -18.00
N SER A 209 -4.28 -9.95 -18.92
CA SER A 209 -4.00 -9.05 -20.05
C SER A 209 -3.75 -7.61 -19.57
N ILE A 210 -3.09 -6.78 -20.39
CA ILE A 210 -2.86 -5.37 -20.04
C ILE A 210 -4.22 -4.64 -19.91
N GLU A 211 -5.20 -5.00 -20.75
CA GLU A 211 -6.56 -4.45 -20.71
C GLU A 211 -7.29 -4.81 -19.40
N ASP A 212 -7.26 -6.08 -19.01
CA ASP A 212 -7.92 -6.53 -17.78
C ASP A 212 -7.18 -6.03 -16.53
N CYS A 213 -5.87 -5.79 -16.63
CA CYS A 213 -5.09 -5.12 -15.59
C CYS A 213 -5.58 -3.67 -15.41
N ALA A 214 -5.77 -2.92 -16.50
CA ALA A 214 -6.31 -1.56 -16.44
C ALA A 214 -7.72 -1.52 -15.84
N LYS A 215 -8.60 -2.46 -16.23
CA LYS A 215 -9.95 -2.58 -15.65
C LYS A 215 -9.92 -2.91 -14.17
N THR A 216 -9.07 -3.86 -13.77
CA THR A 216 -8.93 -4.26 -12.35
C THR A 216 -8.38 -3.12 -11.51
N PHE A 217 -7.39 -2.40 -12.03
CA PHE A 217 -6.82 -1.21 -11.39
C PHE A 217 -7.89 -0.15 -11.15
N LEU A 218 -8.62 0.26 -12.20
CA LEU A 218 -9.66 1.29 -12.08
C LEU A 218 -10.81 0.86 -11.17
N SER A 219 -11.25 -0.40 -11.23
CA SER A 219 -12.28 -0.93 -10.33
C SER A 219 -11.82 -0.90 -8.86
N ASN A 220 -10.53 -1.17 -8.61
CA ASN A 220 -9.97 -1.07 -7.26
C ASN A 220 -9.85 0.39 -6.81
N CYS A 221 -9.52 1.33 -7.71
CA CYS A 221 -9.57 2.76 -7.42
C CYS A 221 -10.99 3.22 -7.04
N GLU A 222 -12.04 2.78 -7.73
CA GLU A 222 -13.44 3.12 -7.39
C GLU A 222 -13.80 2.66 -5.97
N LYS A 223 -13.51 1.39 -5.64
CA LYS A 223 -13.76 0.84 -4.30
C LYS A 223 -13.05 1.64 -3.22
N MET A 224 -11.82 2.07 -3.47
CA MET A 224 -11.04 2.82 -2.49
C MET A 224 -11.46 4.27 -2.35
N LEU A 225 -11.84 4.93 -3.44
CA LEU A 225 -12.45 6.26 -3.40
C LEU A 225 -13.70 6.25 -2.50
N THR A 226 -14.52 5.19 -2.61
CA THR A 226 -15.69 4.94 -1.75
C THR A 226 -15.32 4.80 -0.28
N LEU A 227 -14.31 4.00 0.03
CA LEU A 227 -13.89 3.71 1.40
C LEU A 227 -13.29 4.96 2.05
N ASN A 228 -12.38 5.64 1.36
CA ASN A 228 -11.74 6.87 1.84
C ASN A 228 -12.76 8.01 2.05
N PHE A 229 -13.85 8.06 1.29
CA PHE A 229 -14.91 9.05 1.51
C PHE A 229 -15.75 8.74 2.76
N LYS A 230 -15.94 7.46 3.08
CA LYS A 230 -16.72 6.99 4.23
C LYS A 230 -15.92 6.93 5.54
N ASP A 231 -14.61 7.15 5.49
CA ASP A 231 -13.77 7.21 6.68
C ASP A 231 -14.20 8.39 7.58
N SER A 232 -14.77 8.05 8.73
CA SER A 232 -15.27 8.99 9.74
C SER A 232 -14.16 9.76 10.47
N SER A 233 -12.90 9.42 10.22
CA SER A 233 -11.73 10.08 10.80
C SER A 233 -11.41 11.44 10.17
N PHE A 234 -11.91 11.69 8.95
CA PHE A 234 -11.67 12.93 8.23
C PHE A 234 -12.82 13.92 8.40
N SER A 235 -12.51 15.21 8.46
CA SER A 235 -13.54 16.24 8.34
C SER A 235 -14.20 16.19 6.96
N SER A 236 -15.47 16.62 6.84
CA SER A 236 -16.17 16.64 5.56
C SER A 236 -15.42 17.41 4.46
N ARG A 237 -14.69 18.46 4.82
CA ARG A 237 -13.77 19.19 3.91
C ARG A 237 -12.65 18.28 3.40
N GLU A 238 -12.02 17.53 4.30
CA GLU A 238 -10.90 16.64 3.98
C GLU A 238 -11.33 15.42 3.19
N GLN A 239 -12.51 14.86 3.47
CA GLN A 239 -13.11 13.78 2.67
C GLN A 239 -13.25 14.22 1.20
N ILE A 240 -13.85 15.39 0.97
CA ILE A 240 -14.05 15.96 -0.38
C ILE A 240 -12.70 16.23 -1.07
N CYS A 241 -11.76 16.86 -0.37
CA CYS A 241 -10.46 17.20 -0.96
C CYS A 241 -9.61 15.95 -1.23
N SER A 242 -9.66 14.95 -0.34
CA SER A 242 -8.96 13.68 -0.49
C SER A 242 -9.52 12.88 -1.68
N TYR A 243 -10.85 12.83 -1.81
CA TYR A 243 -11.53 12.18 -2.93
C TYR A 243 -11.09 12.80 -4.27
N ILE A 244 -11.22 14.13 -4.41
CA ILE A 244 -10.91 14.82 -5.66
C ILE A 244 -9.43 14.68 -6.03
N LYS A 245 -8.52 14.81 -5.06
CA LYS A 245 -7.08 14.61 -5.28
C LYS A 245 -6.75 13.18 -5.71
N SER A 246 -7.32 12.19 -5.04
CA SER A 246 -7.10 10.78 -5.35
C SER A 246 -7.67 10.40 -6.71
N TRP A 247 -8.82 10.97 -7.08
CA TRP A 247 -9.42 10.80 -8.39
C TRP A 247 -8.57 11.40 -9.51
N GLN A 248 -8.08 12.63 -9.34
CA GLN A 248 -7.19 13.28 -10.30
C GLN A 248 -5.89 12.50 -10.48
N LEU A 249 -5.30 12.05 -9.37
CA LEU A 249 -4.09 11.22 -9.38
C LEU A 249 -4.34 9.90 -10.12
N ALA A 250 -5.46 9.21 -9.87
CA ALA A 250 -5.79 7.96 -10.55
C ALA A 250 -5.91 8.14 -12.07
N VAL A 251 -6.58 9.19 -12.53
CA VAL A 251 -6.73 9.48 -13.97
C VAL A 251 -5.37 9.84 -14.60
N GLN A 252 -4.58 10.68 -13.94
CA GLN A 252 -3.22 11.03 -14.40
C GLN A 252 -2.33 9.80 -14.50
N LEU A 253 -2.34 8.96 -13.48
CA LEU A 253 -1.52 7.75 -13.41
C LEU A 253 -1.91 6.73 -14.50
N VAL A 254 -3.21 6.54 -14.79
CA VAL A 254 -3.62 5.64 -15.89
C VAL A 254 -3.13 6.16 -17.23
N LEU A 255 -3.19 7.48 -17.48
CA LEU A 255 -2.63 8.04 -18.70
C LEU A 255 -1.12 7.85 -18.77
N GLU A 256 -0.36 8.27 -17.75
CA GLU A 256 1.11 8.18 -17.79
C GLU A 256 1.62 6.75 -17.99
N VAL A 257 0.87 5.77 -17.48
CA VAL A 257 1.30 4.38 -17.44
C VAL A 257 0.84 3.60 -18.68
N PHE A 258 -0.38 3.84 -19.18
CA PHE A 258 -0.96 3.07 -20.29
C PHE A 258 -1.03 3.84 -21.62
N PHE A 259 -1.00 5.18 -21.61
CA PHE A 259 -1.10 5.99 -22.82
C PHE A 259 0.23 6.10 -23.54
N PHE A 260 0.18 6.19 -24.88
CA PHE A 260 1.34 6.48 -25.71
C PHE A 260 1.04 7.66 -26.66
N GLU A 261 1.82 8.73 -26.55
CA GLU A 261 1.71 9.94 -27.38
C GLU A 261 2.10 9.72 -28.85
N LYS A 262 2.89 8.68 -29.15
CA LYS A 262 3.37 8.37 -30.51
C LYS A 262 3.23 6.89 -30.81
N PRO A 263 2.80 6.50 -32.03
CA PRO A 263 2.61 5.10 -32.42
C PRO A 263 3.91 4.26 -32.41
N ASP A 264 5.07 4.91 -32.40
CA ASP A 264 6.39 4.25 -32.38
C ASP A 264 6.95 4.03 -30.96
N LYS A 265 6.25 4.46 -29.89
CA LYS A 265 6.68 4.26 -28.51
C LYS A 265 5.66 3.42 -27.75
N ASN A 266 6.08 2.25 -27.29
CA ASN A 266 5.28 1.40 -26.41
C ASN A 266 4.96 2.15 -25.11
N SER A 267 3.83 1.82 -24.46
CA SER A 267 3.45 2.34 -23.15
C SER A 267 4.53 2.09 -22.08
N LEU A 268 4.53 2.86 -20.98
CA LEU A 268 5.50 2.69 -19.88
C LEU A 268 5.46 1.26 -19.32
N ILE A 269 4.27 0.65 -19.22
CA ILE A 269 4.11 -0.77 -18.86
C ILE A 269 4.78 -1.67 -19.88
N CYS A 270 4.52 -1.51 -21.17
CA CYS A 270 5.10 -2.39 -22.18
C CYS A 270 6.63 -2.27 -22.22
N GLN A 271 7.19 -1.07 -22.08
CA GLN A 271 8.64 -0.89 -21.96
C GLN A 271 9.21 -1.65 -20.75
N LYS A 272 8.55 -1.56 -19.59
CA LYS A 272 8.97 -2.28 -18.39
C LYS A 272 8.78 -3.78 -18.51
N LEU A 273 7.66 -4.26 -19.04
CA LEU A 273 7.43 -5.69 -19.30
C LEU A 273 8.48 -6.28 -20.26
N HIS A 274 8.84 -5.55 -21.32
CA HIS A 274 9.94 -5.95 -22.21
C HIS A 274 11.29 -5.95 -21.50
N SER A 275 11.56 -4.98 -20.62
CA SER A 275 12.79 -4.99 -19.81
C SER A 275 12.85 -6.20 -18.87
N LEU A 276 11.72 -6.63 -18.32
CA LEU A 276 11.62 -7.80 -17.43
C LEU A 276 11.83 -9.13 -18.13
N GLN A 277 11.61 -9.19 -19.45
CA GLN A 277 11.94 -10.36 -20.26
C GLN A 277 13.44 -10.47 -20.58
N GLN A 278 14.17 -9.36 -20.51
CA GLN A 278 15.56 -9.27 -20.96
C GLN A 278 16.56 -9.15 -19.80
N CYS A 279 16.13 -8.57 -18.68
CA CYS A 279 17.00 -8.26 -17.54
C CYS A 279 16.65 -9.13 -16.33
N ILE A 280 17.71 -9.62 -15.67
CA ILE A 280 17.61 -10.31 -14.39
C ILE A 280 17.52 -9.24 -13.29
N PRO A 281 16.61 -9.37 -12.31
CA PRO A 281 16.51 -8.46 -11.17
C PRO A 281 17.84 -8.25 -10.44
N GLY A 282 18.17 -7.00 -10.12
CA GLY A 282 19.41 -6.65 -9.42
C GLY A 282 19.55 -7.32 -8.05
N THR A 283 18.43 -7.57 -7.36
CA THR A 283 18.41 -8.29 -6.08
C THR A 283 18.87 -9.75 -6.25
N PHE A 284 18.52 -10.39 -7.36
CA PHE A 284 18.93 -11.76 -7.65
C PHE A 284 20.39 -11.83 -8.18
N LEU A 285 20.84 -10.84 -8.95
CA LEU A 285 22.24 -10.74 -9.38
C LEU A 285 23.19 -10.62 -8.19
N LYS A 286 22.86 -9.78 -7.20
CA LYS A 286 23.64 -9.69 -5.95
C LYS A 286 23.70 -11.01 -5.21
N TYR A 287 22.61 -11.76 -5.18
CA TYR A 287 22.59 -13.09 -4.60
C TYR A 287 23.53 -14.05 -5.35
N LEU A 288 23.51 -14.05 -6.69
CA LEU A 288 24.37 -14.88 -7.52
C LEU A 288 25.87 -14.56 -7.31
N GLU A 289 26.23 -13.26 -7.28
CA GLU A 289 27.60 -12.81 -7.01
C GLU A 289 28.14 -13.33 -5.66
N MET A 290 27.27 -13.49 -4.66
CA MET A 290 27.65 -14.01 -3.34
C MET A 290 27.88 -15.53 -3.31
N GLN A 291 27.39 -16.30 -4.29
CA GLN A 291 27.52 -17.77 -4.33
C GLN A 291 28.83 -18.24 -5.04
N GLY A 292 29.54 -17.35 -5.73
CA GLY A 292 30.83 -17.62 -6.39
C GLY A 292 30.74 -18.03 -7.87
N ASP A 293 31.79 -17.69 -8.63
CA ASP A 293 31.80 -17.70 -10.11
C ASP A 293 31.37 -19.02 -10.78
N GLY A 294 31.69 -20.17 -10.19
CA GLY A 294 31.34 -21.49 -10.75
C GLY A 294 29.83 -21.79 -10.77
N ILE A 295 29.10 -21.35 -9.74
CA ILE A 295 27.64 -21.50 -9.67
C ILE A 295 26.97 -20.48 -10.61
N VAL A 296 27.48 -19.25 -10.63
CA VAL A 296 26.99 -18.19 -11.52
C VAL A 296 27.07 -18.64 -12.98
N GLN A 297 28.20 -19.18 -13.40
CA GLN A 297 28.40 -19.59 -14.79
C GLN A 297 27.46 -20.73 -15.18
N THR A 298 27.24 -21.72 -14.29
CA THR A 298 26.33 -22.85 -14.52
C THR A 298 24.86 -22.42 -14.56
N VAL A 299 24.45 -21.51 -13.68
CA VAL A 299 23.07 -20.97 -13.65
C VAL A 299 22.81 -20.09 -14.87
N HIS A 300 23.79 -19.28 -15.30
CA HIS A 300 23.67 -18.47 -16.50
C HIS A 300 23.59 -19.31 -17.78
N THR A 301 24.46 -20.29 -17.96
CA THR A 301 24.50 -21.09 -19.20
C THR A 301 23.32 -22.03 -19.36
N SER A 302 22.81 -22.59 -18.25
CA SER A 302 21.91 -23.74 -18.29
C SER A 302 20.47 -23.43 -17.85
N ILE A 303 20.23 -22.31 -17.15
CA ILE A 303 18.91 -22.01 -16.55
C ILE A 303 18.42 -20.62 -16.97
N LEU A 304 19.24 -19.58 -16.84
CA LEU A 304 18.82 -18.20 -17.12
C LEU A 304 18.73 -17.88 -18.61
N ASN A 305 19.54 -18.52 -19.46
CA ASN A 305 19.42 -18.36 -20.91
C ASN A 305 18.13 -18.97 -21.47
N GLU A 306 17.59 -20.01 -20.82
CA GLU A 306 16.35 -20.68 -21.21
C GLU A 306 15.10 -20.04 -20.57
N PHE A 307 15.27 -19.37 -19.42
CA PHE A 307 14.18 -18.74 -18.71
C PHE A 307 13.88 -17.32 -19.23
N LYS A 308 12.68 -17.17 -19.80
CA LYS A 308 12.03 -15.87 -19.96
C LYS A 308 10.69 -15.92 -19.22
N PRO A 309 10.34 -14.93 -18.38
CA PRO A 309 9.03 -14.87 -17.74
C PRO A 309 7.94 -15.02 -18.81
N SER A 310 7.21 -16.14 -18.76
CA SER A 310 6.12 -16.41 -19.70
C SER A 310 4.92 -15.56 -19.31
N PHE A 311 4.56 -14.60 -20.15
CA PHE A 311 3.26 -13.95 -20.09
C PHE A 311 2.25 -14.82 -20.86
N SER A 312 1.09 -15.07 -20.29
CA SER A 312 -0.01 -15.80 -20.96
C SER A 312 -0.55 -15.05 -22.18
N CYS A 313 -0.49 -13.71 -22.14
CA CYS A 313 -0.90 -12.82 -23.22
C CYS A 313 0.31 -12.28 -23.98
N LYS A 314 0.14 -12.03 -25.28
CA LYS A 314 1.10 -11.23 -26.04
C LYS A 314 1.19 -9.85 -25.39
N ILE A 315 2.40 -9.31 -25.26
CA ILE A 315 2.63 -7.93 -24.83
C ILE A 315 2.21 -7.05 -26.03
N GLU A 316 0.91 -6.82 -26.15
CA GLU A 316 0.32 -5.91 -27.13
C GLU A 316 -0.29 -4.76 -26.34
N ASP A 317 0.09 -3.54 -26.70
CA ASP A 317 -0.47 -2.32 -26.10
C ASP A 317 -2.00 -2.30 -26.26
N ILE A 318 -2.70 -1.76 -25.27
CA ILE A 318 -4.13 -1.47 -25.39
C ILE A 318 -4.29 -0.45 -26.52
N SER A 319 -5.23 -0.66 -27.44
CA SER A 319 -5.55 0.39 -28.41
C SER A 319 -6.00 1.66 -27.67
N ASN A 320 -5.45 2.83 -28.02
CA ASN A 320 -5.81 4.09 -27.38
C ASN A 320 -7.34 4.32 -27.37
N THR A 321 -8.07 3.85 -28.38
CA THR A 321 -9.54 3.90 -28.43
C THR A 321 -10.23 3.08 -27.35
N GLU A 322 -9.68 1.91 -26.98
CA GLU A 322 -10.27 1.08 -25.92
C GLU A 322 -9.87 1.57 -24.53
N LEU A 323 -8.63 2.07 -24.38
CA LEU A 323 -8.19 2.74 -23.16
C LEU A 323 -9.08 3.94 -22.84
N MET A 324 -9.39 4.77 -23.85
CA MET A 324 -10.30 5.91 -23.68
C MET A 324 -11.70 5.48 -23.23
N LYS A 325 -12.28 4.41 -23.80
CA LYS A 325 -13.59 3.89 -23.33
C LYS A 325 -13.54 3.39 -21.89
N ILE A 326 -12.44 2.76 -21.49
CA ILE A 326 -12.25 2.27 -20.12
C ILE A 326 -12.17 3.47 -19.15
N ILE A 327 -11.43 4.52 -19.51
CA ILE A 327 -11.33 5.76 -18.73
C ILE A 327 -12.68 6.47 -18.68
N GLU A 328 -13.40 6.63 -19.79
CA GLU A 328 -14.72 7.25 -19.83
C GLU A 328 -15.73 6.54 -18.94
N ARG A 329 -15.71 5.19 -18.93
CA ARG A 329 -16.55 4.39 -18.04
C ARG A 329 -16.22 4.65 -16.57
N PHE A 330 -14.93 4.66 -16.21
CA PHE A 330 -14.49 4.98 -14.86
C PHE A 330 -14.89 6.41 -14.45
N VAL A 331 -14.68 7.40 -15.32
CA VAL A 331 -15.04 8.80 -15.06
C VAL A 331 -16.55 8.92 -14.82
N SER A 332 -17.38 8.27 -15.63
CA SER A 332 -18.84 8.31 -15.47
C SER A 332 -19.29 7.63 -14.17
N SER A 333 -18.80 6.41 -13.90
CA SER A 333 -19.11 5.64 -12.69
C SER A 333 -18.68 6.36 -11.40
N SER A 334 -17.44 6.84 -11.35
CA SER A 334 -16.90 7.57 -10.18
C SER A 334 -17.58 8.92 -9.95
N THR A 335 -17.93 9.67 -11.00
CA THR A 335 -18.64 10.95 -10.86
C THR A 335 -20.07 10.76 -10.36
N GLU A 336 -20.80 9.75 -10.86
CA GLU A 336 -22.12 9.38 -10.36
C GLU A 336 -22.08 8.97 -8.89
N GLN A 337 -21.10 8.15 -8.53
CA GLN A 337 -20.92 7.72 -7.15
C GLN A 337 -20.58 8.89 -6.22
N PHE A 338 -19.67 9.77 -6.63
CA PHE A 338 -19.34 10.98 -5.90
C PHE A 338 -20.57 11.88 -5.72
N ALA A 339 -21.40 12.05 -6.75
CA ALA A 339 -22.62 12.84 -6.65
C ALA A 339 -23.59 12.28 -5.60
N MET A 340 -23.74 10.95 -5.52
CA MET A 340 -24.58 10.30 -4.52
C MET A 340 -24.04 10.49 -3.10
N GLU A 341 -22.73 10.28 -2.91
CA GLU A 341 -22.07 10.43 -1.61
C GLU A 341 -22.06 11.90 -1.13
N MET A 342 -21.84 12.84 -2.06
CA MET A 342 -21.95 14.27 -1.80
C MET A 342 -23.34 14.70 -1.39
N LYS A 343 -24.39 14.15 -2.03
CA LYS A 343 -25.77 14.42 -1.64
C LYS A 343 -26.04 14.00 -0.19
N ASN A 344 -25.60 12.79 0.18
CA ASN A 344 -25.73 12.30 1.56
C ASN A 344 -24.98 13.16 2.57
N LEU A 345 -23.77 13.62 2.24
CA LEU A 345 -22.98 14.49 3.10
C LEU A 345 -23.61 15.87 3.24
N ILE A 346 -24.04 16.48 2.14
CA ILE A 346 -24.61 17.83 2.11
C ILE A 346 -25.98 17.89 2.78
N ASP A 347 -26.77 16.80 2.72
CA ASP A 347 -28.07 16.72 3.40
C ASP A 347 -27.94 16.76 4.94
N LEU A 348 -26.76 16.48 5.51
CA LEU A 348 -26.48 16.66 6.94
C LEU A 348 -26.29 18.14 7.35
N TYR A 349 -26.13 19.05 6.39
CA TYR A 349 -25.95 20.47 6.66
C TYR A 349 -27.28 21.22 6.52
N ASP A 350 -27.81 21.67 7.67
CA ASP A 350 -29.02 22.49 7.74
C ASP A 350 -28.73 24.01 7.68
N ASN A 351 -27.50 24.41 8.04
CA ASN A 351 -27.11 25.81 8.09
C ASN A 351 -26.47 26.27 6.76
N LEU A 352 -27.04 27.30 6.14
CA LEU A 352 -26.51 27.92 4.92
C LEU A 352 -25.08 28.48 5.13
N LEU A 353 -24.77 29.00 6.32
CA LEU A 353 -23.46 29.58 6.61
C LEU A 353 -22.35 28.51 6.65
N SER A 354 -22.63 27.35 7.26
CA SER A 354 -21.65 26.25 7.30
C SER A 354 -21.43 25.64 5.92
N LEU A 355 -22.48 25.60 5.08
CA LEU A 355 -22.39 25.15 3.70
C LEU A 355 -21.56 26.12 2.83
N VAL A 356 -21.70 27.43 3.03
CA VAL A 356 -20.86 28.45 2.36
C VAL A 356 -19.39 28.36 2.83
N HIS A 357 -19.13 28.20 4.13
CA HIS A 357 -17.75 28.05 4.60
C HIS A 357 -17.10 26.75 4.13
N LEU A 358 -17.88 25.65 4.03
CA LEU A 358 -17.40 24.40 3.45
C LEU A 358 -17.02 24.59 1.98
N THR A 359 -17.83 25.30 1.20
CA THR A 359 -17.59 25.52 -0.24
C THR A 359 -16.40 26.44 -0.49
N GLU A 360 -16.28 27.54 0.24
CA GLU A 360 -15.13 28.45 0.11
C GLU A 360 -13.82 27.75 0.49
N SER A 361 -13.83 27.00 1.59
CA SER A 361 -12.63 26.31 2.09
C SER A 361 -12.19 25.16 1.16
N THR A 362 -13.14 24.36 0.66
CA THR A 362 -12.86 23.29 -0.31
C THR A 362 -12.38 23.86 -1.65
N LEU A 363 -13.06 24.87 -2.20
CA LEU A 363 -12.67 25.48 -3.48
C LEU A 363 -11.29 26.17 -3.40
N ALA A 364 -10.93 26.77 -2.26
CA ALA A 364 -9.60 27.34 -2.07
C ALA A 364 -8.50 26.26 -2.17
N GLN A 365 -8.71 25.09 -1.57
CA GLN A 365 -7.75 23.97 -1.64
C GLN A 365 -7.71 23.32 -3.03
N LEU A 366 -8.85 23.21 -3.71
CA LEU A 366 -8.93 22.64 -5.05
C LEU A 366 -8.34 23.54 -6.13
N LYS A 367 -8.34 24.87 -5.94
CA LYS A 367 -7.66 25.81 -6.84
C LYS A 367 -6.16 25.52 -6.95
N LEU A 368 -5.52 25.14 -5.85
CA LEU A 368 -4.09 24.77 -5.84
C LEU A 368 -3.85 23.46 -6.59
N THR A 369 -4.72 22.47 -6.42
CA THR A 369 -4.61 21.17 -7.11
C THR A 369 -4.88 21.29 -8.61
N ASN A 370 -5.88 22.06 -9.02
CA ASN A 370 -6.24 22.24 -10.43
C ASN A 370 -5.20 23.05 -11.24
N GLN A 371 -4.26 23.71 -10.56
CA GLN A 371 -3.20 24.49 -11.21
C GLN A 371 -1.95 23.69 -11.54
N THR A 372 -1.86 22.42 -11.13
CA THR A 372 -0.69 21.59 -11.43
C THR A 372 -0.54 21.41 -12.95
N PRO A 373 0.69 21.52 -13.49
CA PRO A 373 0.93 21.41 -14.92
C PRO A 373 0.58 20.02 -15.47
N GLU A 374 0.79 18.99 -14.65
CA GLU A 374 0.52 17.59 -14.99
C GLU A 374 -0.99 17.31 -15.16
N TRP A 375 -1.83 17.87 -14.28
CA TRP A 375 -3.29 17.75 -14.41
C TRP A 375 -3.83 18.51 -15.62
N LYS A 376 -3.26 19.67 -15.96
CA LYS A 376 -3.67 20.42 -17.17
C LYS A 376 -3.39 19.64 -18.44
N SER A 377 -2.20 19.04 -18.56
CA SER A 377 -1.86 18.18 -19.70
C SER A 377 -2.80 16.97 -19.82
N THR A 378 -3.13 16.35 -18.69
CA THR A 378 -4.09 15.24 -18.60
C THR A 378 -5.49 15.68 -19.06
N ALA A 379 -5.95 16.84 -18.58
CA ALA A 379 -7.26 17.38 -18.92
C ALA A 379 -7.37 17.84 -20.37
N ASP A 380 -6.30 18.37 -20.96
CA ASP A 380 -6.24 18.69 -22.38
C ASP A 380 -6.36 17.43 -23.24
N CYS A 381 -5.73 16.32 -22.82
CA CYS A 381 -5.76 15.05 -23.53
C CYS A 381 -7.10 14.31 -23.44
N LEU A 382 -7.74 14.30 -22.26
CA LEU A 382 -8.97 13.51 -22.03
C LEU A 382 -10.26 14.30 -22.13
N PHE A 383 -10.22 15.58 -21.79
CA PHE A 383 -11.41 16.36 -21.45
C PHE A 383 -11.52 17.66 -22.24
N ASN A 384 -10.80 17.78 -23.37
CA ASN A 384 -10.73 18.99 -24.19
C ASN A 384 -10.38 20.25 -23.36
N GLY A 385 -9.55 20.08 -22.33
CA GLY A 385 -9.09 21.16 -21.44
C GLY A 385 -9.99 21.45 -20.24
N ASN A 386 -11.02 20.64 -19.98
CA ASN A 386 -11.86 20.82 -18.79
C ASN A 386 -11.20 20.23 -17.54
N THR A 387 -10.51 21.08 -16.77
CA THR A 387 -9.88 20.69 -15.48
C THR A 387 -10.87 20.53 -14.33
N HIS A 388 -12.15 20.87 -14.52
CA HIS A 388 -13.13 21.04 -13.44
C HIS A 388 -14.20 19.95 -13.37
N ILE A 389 -14.10 18.84 -14.12
CA ILE A 389 -15.17 17.81 -14.19
C ILE A 389 -15.62 17.33 -12.81
N ILE A 390 -14.71 16.87 -11.96
CA ILE A 390 -15.09 16.40 -10.63
C ILE A 390 -15.45 17.56 -9.68
N THR A 391 -14.91 18.75 -9.95
CA THR A 391 -15.22 19.98 -9.20
C THR A 391 -16.61 20.54 -9.54
N SER A 392 -17.11 20.32 -10.76
CA SER A 392 -18.47 20.72 -11.16
C SER A 392 -19.51 19.83 -10.51
N VAL A 393 -19.25 18.52 -10.35
CA VAL A 393 -20.14 17.62 -9.58
C VAL A 393 -20.32 18.11 -8.14
N PHE A 394 -19.23 18.52 -7.49
CA PHE A 394 -19.30 19.15 -6.17
C PHE A 394 -20.11 20.46 -6.19
N ARG A 395 -19.88 21.33 -7.18
CA ARG A 395 -20.60 22.60 -7.33
C ARG A 395 -22.09 22.40 -7.55
N ASP A 396 -22.47 21.47 -8.41
CA ASP A 396 -23.87 21.18 -8.76
C ASP A 396 -24.64 20.62 -7.57
N ALA A 397 -24.01 19.75 -6.78
CA ALA A 397 -24.60 19.21 -5.55
C ALA A 397 -24.87 20.32 -4.52
N VAL A 398 -23.91 21.24 -4.35
CA VAL A 398 -24.01 22.41 -3.47
C VAL A 398 -25.09 23.37 -3.96
N GLU A 399 -25.10 23.73 -5.24
CA GLU A 399 -26.08 24.65 -5.82
C GLU A 399 -27.51 24.12 -5.70
N THR A 400 -27.69 22.82 -5.88
CA THR A 400 -28.99 22.17 -5.73
C THR A 400 -29.48 22.26 -4.30
N ARG A 401 -28.62 21.99 -3.30
CA ARG A 401 -28.99 22.14 -1.89
C ARG A 401 -29.32 23.59 -1.53
N ILE A 402 -28.50 24.55 -1.98
CA ILE A 402 -28.75 25.98 -1.73
C ILE A 402 -30.13 26.39 -2.28
N LYS A 403 -30.47 25.96 -3.51
CA LYS A 403 -31.79 26.23 -4.11
C LYS A 403 -32.93 25.61 -3.28
N VAL A 404 -32.76 24.39 -2.77
CA VAL A 404 -33.76 23.72 -1.92
C VAL A 404 -33.94 24.47 -0.60
N THR A 405 -32.86 24.83 0.09
CA THR A 405 -32.90 25.55 1.37
C THR A 405 -33.50 26.95 1.20
N LEU A 406 -33.14 27.67 0.12
CA LEU A 406 -33.73 28.97 -0.20
C LEU A 406 -35.23 28.86 -0.50
N ASN A 407 -35.66 27.85 -1.26
CA ASN A 407 -37.08 27.61 -1.52
C ASN A 407 -37.86 27.28 -0.23
N HIS A 408 -37.26 26.55 0.69
CA HIS A 408 -37.85 26.27 1.99
C HIS A 408 -37.98 27.56 2.82
N LEU A 409 -36.92 28.36 2.91
CA LEU A 409 -36.95 29.66 3.61
C LEU A 409 -37.95 30.65 2.99
N MET A 410 -38.04 30.71 1.66
CA MET A 410 -39.02 31.55 0.96
C MET A 410 -40.46 31.11 1.22
N LYS A 411 -40.73 29.79 1.29
CA LYS A 411 -42.04 29.27 1.69
C LYS A 411 -42.38 29.65 3.14
N TYR A 412 -41.44 29.52 4.07
CA TYR A 412 -41.64 29.96 5.45
C TYR A 412 -41.91 31.46 5.54
N TYR A 413 -41.16 32.28 4.79
CA TYR A 413 -41.36 33.72 4.76
C TYR A 413 -42.74 34.09 4.20
N THR A 414 -43.20 33.39 3.15
CA THR A 414 -44.54 33.58 2.56
C THR A 414 -45.64 33.17 3.54
N VAL A 415 -45.47 32.06 4.27
CA VAL A 415 -46.41 31.62 5.31
C VAL A 415 -46.44 32.61 6.48
N CYS A 416 -45.29 33.12 6.93
CA CYS A 416 -45.21 34.14 7.97
C CYS A 416 -45.87 35.45 7.54
N ILE A 417 -45.65 35.91 6.30
CA ILE A 417 -46.33 37.10 5.76
C ILE A 417 -47.85 36.89 5.71
N LEU A 418 -48.32 35.71 5.27
CA LEU A 418 -49.74 35.39 5.28
C LEU A 418 -50.30 35.40 6.71
N PHE A 419 -49.58 34.82 7.68
CA PHE A 419 -49.98 34.79 9.09
C PHE A 419 -50.06 36.19 9.72
N PHE A 420 -49.11 37.07 9.41
CA PHE A 420 -49.10 38.48 9.84
C PHE A 420 -50.08 39.37 9.07
N SER A 421 -50.54 38.97 7.89
CA SER A 421 -51.58 39.69 7.13
C SER A 421 -53.01 39.32 7.52
N THR A 422 -53.19 38.23 8.27
CA THR A 422 -54.49 37.73 8.77
C THR A 422 -54.73 37.96 10.26
N SER A 423 -53.78 38.60 10.96
CA SER A 423 -53.97 39.20 12.30
C SER A 423 -54.06 40.71 12.16
#